data_AF-A0A2I0NE78-F1
#
_entry.id   AF-A0A2I0NE78-F1
#
_cell.length_a   1.000
_cell.length_b   1.000
_cell.length_c   1.000
_cell.angle_alpha   90.00
_cell.angle_beta   90.00
_cell.angle_gamma   90.00
#
_symmetry.space_group_name_H-M   'P 1'
#
loop_
_entity.id
_entity.type
_entity.pdbx_description
1 polymer ?
#
loop_
_entity_poly.entity_id
_entity_poly.type
_entity_poly.pdbx_seq_one_letter_code
_entity_poly.pdbx_strand_id
1 'polypeptide(L)' 'MFATTINKIKQKERIEGKKEGKKEGKREGKVLAAKNMFKMGLDLEFIAKATELSSAELKKILKEE' A
#
# COMPACT_ATOMS: atom_id res chain seq x y z
N MET A 1 -28.81 -23.71 -14.24
CA MET A 1 -27.43 -23.21 -14.48
C MET A 1 -27.20 -21.74 -14.14
N PHE A 2 -28.19 -20.97 -13.67
CA PHE A 2 -28.01 -19.54 -13.33
C PHE A 2 -27.44 -19.29 -11.92
N ALA A 3 -27.86 -20.09 -10.92
CA ALA A 3 -27.41 -19.93 -9.53
C ALA A 3 -25.90 -20.16 -9.34
N THR A 4 -25.31 -21.08 -10.12
CA THR A 4 -23.88 -21.42 -10.03
C THR A 4 -23.00 -20.27 -10.53
N THR A 5 -23.44 -19.54 -11.57
CA THR A 5 -22.72 -18.40 -12.14
C THR A 5 -22.70 -17.21 -11.17
N ILE A 6 -23.83 -16.92 -10.53
CA ILE A 6 -23.95 -15.82 -9.55
C ILE A 6 -23.06 -16.08 -8.32
N ASN A 7 -23.03 -17.32 -7.81
CA ASN A 7 -22.14 -17.68 -6.69
C ASN A 7 -20.64 -17.54 -7.06
N LYS A 8 -20.27 -17.86 -8.30
CA LYS A 8 -18.89 -17.70 -8.79
C LYS A 8 -18.48 -16.24 -8.90
N ILE A 9 -19.39 -15.35 -9.34
CA ILE A 9 -19.15 -13.90 -9.44
C ILE A 9 -18.96 -13.30 -8.04
N LYS A 10 -19.88 -13.58 -7.11
CA LYS A 10 -19.81 -13.05 -5.72
C LYS A 10 -18.57 -13.51 -4.97
N GLN A 11 -18.08 -14.72 -5.24
CA GLN A 11 -16.79 -15.18 -4.70
C GLN A 11 -15.60 -14.43 -5.29
N LYS A 12 -15.59 -14.19 -6.61
CA LYS A 12 -14.51 -13.43 -7.26
C LYS A 12 -14.44 -11.99 -6.75
N GLU A 13 -15.57 -11.30 -6.65
CA GLU A 13 -15.65 -9.93 -6.13
C GLU A 13 -15.12 -9.84 -4.69
N ARG A 14 -15.46 -10.80 -3.83
CA ARG A 14 -14.97 -10.85 -2.45
C ARG A 14 -13.47 -11.16 -2.35
N ILE A 15 -12.93 -11.92 -3.29
CA ILE A 15 -11.49 -12.23 -3.38
C ILE A 15 -10.71 -11.02 -3.89
N GLU A 16 -11.26 -10.31 -4.88
CA GLU A 16 -10.67 -9.09 -5.46
C GLU A 16 -10.65 -7.95 -4.44
N GLY A 17 -11.78 -7.65 -3.79
CA GLY A 17 -11.83 -6.61 -2.75
C GLY A 17 -10.88 -6.88 -1.57
N LYS A 18 -10.69 -8.15 -1.17
CA LYS A 18 -9.70 -8.52 -0.14
C LYS A 18 -8.26 -8.39 -0.60
N LYS A 19 -7.98 -8.64 -1.88
CA LYS A 19 -6.63 -8.50 -2.46
C LYS A 19 -6.27 -7.03 -2.64
N GLU A 20 -7.21 -6.21 -3.07
CA GLU A 20 -7.03 -4.76 -3.23
C GLU A 20 -6.81 -4.09 -1.88
N GLY A 21 -7.70 -4.31 -0.90
CA GLY A 21 -7.54 -3.72 0.43
C GLY A 21 -6.24 -4.13 1.15
N LYS A 22 -5.74 -5.35 0.93
CA LYS A 22 -4.42 -5.77 1.45
C LYS A 22 -3.25 -5.09 0.76
N LYS A 23 -3.34 -4.83 -0.55
CA LYS A 23 -2.28 -4.15 -1.31
C LYS A 23 -2.26 -2.67 -0.96
N GLU A 24 -3.42 -2.06 -0.86
CA GLU A 24 -3.59 -0.65 -0.52
C GLU A 24 -3.14 -0.38 0.91
N GLY A 25 -3.62 -1.16 1.89
CA GLY A 25 -3.18 -1.01 3.29
C GLY A 25 -1.68 -1.27 3.51
N LYS A 26 -1.05 -2.16 2.72
CA LYS A 26 0.41 -2.34 2.77
C LYS A 26 1.16 -1.14 2.22
N ARG A 27 0.68 -0.53 1.12
CA ARG A 27 1.29 0.67 0.55
C ARG A 27 1.09 1.87 1.47
N GLU A 28 -0.13 2.10 1.94
CA GLU A 28 -0.46 3.17 2.88
C GLU A 28 0.35 3.05 4.16
N GLY A 29 0.48 1.84 4.73
CA GLY A 29 1.30 1.63 5.93
C GLY A 29 2.77 1.99 5.72
N LYS A 30 3.37 1.62 4.58
CA LYS A 30 4.76 1.99 4.24
C LYS A 30 4.91 3.50 4.01
N VAL A 31 3.96 4.12 3.31
CA VAL A 31 3.91 5.57 3.05
C VAL A 31 3.77 6.36 4.34
N LEU A 32 2.88 5.94 5.23
CA LEU A 32 2.62 6.63 6.50
C LEU A 32 3.81 6.48 7.44
N ALA A 33 4.42 5.30 7.52
CA ALA A 33 5.66 5.08 8.25
C ALA A 33 6.79 5.99 7.75
N ALA A 34 6.98 6.04 6.43
CA ALA A 34 7.95 6.93 5.79
C ALA A 34 7.69 8.42 6.09
N LYS A 35 6.46 8.90 5.92
CA LYS A 35 6.07 10.29 6.23
C LYS A 35 6.28 10.63 7.71
N ASN A 36 5.92 9.72 8.62
CA ASN A 36 6.12 9.93 10.06
C ASN A 36 7.60 9.99 10.42
N MET A 37 8.43 9.09 9.86
CA MET A 37 9.87 9.12 10.09
C MET A 37 10.49 10.41 9.53
N PHE A 38 10.05 10.87 8.36
CA PHE A 38 10.52 12.13 7.77
C PHE A 38 10.12 13.34 8.63
N LYS A 39 8.88 13.38 9.13
CA LYS A 39 8.41 14.40 10.08
C LYS A 39 9.18 14.40 11.41
N MET A 40 9.70 13.24 11.83
CA MET A 40 10.58 13.12 13.00
C MET A 40 12.00 13.63 12.75
N GLY A 41 12.31 14.07 11.52
CA GLY A 41 13.65 14.58 11.15
C GLY A 41 14.68 13.49 10.88
N LEU A 42 14.23 12.25 10.61
CA LEU A 42 15.13 11.16 10.24
C LEU A 42 15.62 11.32 8.79
N ASP A 43 16.86 10.91 8.55
CA ASP A 43 17.45 10.93 7.21
C ASP A 43 16.72 10.02 6.23
N LEU A 44 16.56 10.49 4.99
CA LEU A 44 15.91 9.74 3.92
C LEU A 44 16.57 8.36 3.66
N GLU A 45 17.87 8.22 3.87
CA GLU A 45 18.58 6.94 3.77
C GLU A 45 18.18 5.96 4.87
N PHE A 46 18.00 6.45 6.10
CA PHE A 46 17.53 5.65 7.22
C PHE A 46 16.09 5.19 7.01
N ILE A 47 15.24 6.12 6.54
CA ILE A 47 13.84 5.81 6.20
C ILE A 47 13.77 4.78 5.08
N ALA A 48 14.61 4.91 4.06
CA ALA A 48 14.69 3.96 2.95
C ALA A 48 15.03 2.56 3.44
N LYS A 49 16.01 2.45 4.35
CA LYS A 49 16.41 1.19 4.98
C LYS A 49 15.34 0.60 5.89
N ALA A 50 14.60 1.43 6.64
CA ALA A 50 13.58 0.98 7.58
C ALA A 50 12.26 0.58 6.91
N THR A 51 11.88 1.25 5.81
CA THR A 51 10.62 1.00 5.08
C THR A 51 10.78 0.07 3.88
N GLU A 52 12.03 -0.28 3.56
CA GLU A 52 12.44 -0.97 2.31
C GLU A 52 11.93 -0.23 1.06
N LEU A 53 11.84 1.11 1.14
CA LEU A 53 11.50 1.97 0.02
C LEU A 53 12.76 2.63 -0.50
N SER A 54 12.87 2.79 -1.81
CA SER A 54 13.96 3.57 -2.38
C SER A 54 13.81 5.06 -2.03
N SER A 55 14.93 5.77 -1.91
CA SER A 55 14.92 7.23 -1.75
C SER A 55 14.17 7.94 -2.90
N ALA A 56 14.12 7.33 -4.08
CA ALA A 56 13.31 7.77 -5.21
C ALA A 56 11.80 7.59 -4.98
N GLU A 57 11.37 6.45 -4.43
CA GLU A 57 9.98 6.22 -4.04
C GLU A 57 9.55 7.15 -2.90
N LEU A 58 10.39 7.32 -1.88
CA LEU A 58 10.15 8.27 -0.80
C LEU A 58 9.97 9.69 -1.33
N LYS A 59 10.83 10.13 -2.25
CA LYS A 59 10.70 11.42 -2.92
C LYS A 59 9.42 11.53 -3.75
N LYS A 60 8.99 10.48 -4.46
CA LYS A 60 7.71 10.48 -5.17
C LYS A 60 6.54 10.65 -4.21
N ILE A 61 6.54 9.87 -3.13
CA ILE A 61 5.49 9.89 -2.09
C ILE A 61 5.43 11.25 -1.36
N LEU A 62 6.59 11.88 -1.10
CA LEU A 62 6.68 13.20 -0.47
C LEU A 62 6.40 14.36 -1.46
N LYS A 63 6.48 14.11 -2.77
CA LYS A 63 6.31 15.11 -3.84
C LYS A 63 4.94 15.06 -4.50
N GLU A 64 4.13 14.04 -4.21
CA GLU A 64 2.71 13.93 -4.61
C GLU A 64 1.76 14.71 -3.67
N GLU A 65 2.26 15.70 -2.91
CA GLU A 65 1.43 16.70 -2.22
C GLU A 65 1.23 17.96 -3.06
#